data_AF-A0A258CU53-F1
#
_entry.id   AF-A0A258CU53-F1
#
_cell.length_a   1.000
_cell.length_b   1.000
_cell.length_c   1.000
_cell.angle_alpha   90.00
_cell.angle_beta   90.00
_cell.angle_gamma   90.00
#
_symmetry.space_group_name_H-M   'P 1'
#
loop_
_entity.id
_entity.type
_entity.pdbx_description
1 polymer ?
#
loop_
_entity_poly.entity_id
_entity_poly.type
_entity_poly.pdbx_seq_one_letter_code
_entity_poly.pdbx_strand_id
1 'polypeptide(L)'
;MTRLKAHVERHAVSRIGWLRAAVLGANDGIVSTASLVVGVAAAEATRGPILLAAGAGLVAGAMSMAAGEYVSVASQADSEAADLAREHEELETQPEEELEEMTAIYVSGAWAGGASPWKPMLRVTFWGALALAVTAMIGKLFGAVV
;
A
#
# COMPACT_ATOMS: atom_id res chain seq x y z
N MET A 1 28.76 16.48 2.96
CA MET A 1 27.75 15.75 2.17
C MET A 1 27.51 14.40 2.84
N THR A 2 26.47 14.30 3.66
CA THR A 2 26.17 13.10 4.44
C THR A 2 25.21 12.24 3.61
N ARG A 3 25.69 11.11 3.08
CA ARG A 3 24.82 10.12 2.41
C ARG A 3 23.80 9.60 3.44
N LEU A 4 22.53 9.94 3.26
CA LEU A 4 21.41 9.26 3.92
C LEU A 4 21.51 7.78 3.53
N LYS A 5 21.86 6.92 4.49
CA LYS A 5 21.74 5.48 4.33
C LYS A 5 20.25 5.18 4.20
N ALA A 6 19.84 4.63 3.05
CA ALA A 6 18.48 4.11 2.87
C ALA A 6 18.19 3.11 4.01
N HIS A 7 17.30 3.49 4.92
CA HIS A 7 16.84 2.62 5.98
C HIS A 7 15.87 1.63 5.34
N VAL A 8 16.28 0.36 5.23
CA VAL A 8 15.41 -0.70 4.73
C VAL A 8 14.43 -1.05 5.84
N GLU A 9 13.27 -0.41 5.85
CA GLU A 9 12.20 -0.81 6.74
C GLU A 9 11.57 -2.11 6.25
N ARG A 10 11.66 -3.16 7.07
CA ARG A 10 10.84 -4.37 6.88
C ARG A 10 9.42 -4.06 7.35
N HIS A 11 8.59 -3.52 6.47
CA HIS A 11 7.18 -3.24 6.75
C HIS A 11 6.46 -4.51 7.20
N ALA A 12 5.92 -4.49 8.43
CA ALA A 12 5.13 -5.57 9.00
C ALA A 12 3.89 -5.91 8.15
N VAL A 13 3.40 -4.94 7.37
CA VAL A 13 2.27 -5.05 6.44
C VAL A 13 2.47 -6.18 5.41
N SER A 14 3.67 -6.33 4.85
CA SER A 14 3.97 -7.42 3.90
C SER A 14 3.83 -8.81 4.53
N ARG A 15 4.20 -8.95 5.81
CA ARG A 15 4.07 -10.22 6.55
C ARG A 15 2.60 -10.55 6.86
N ILE A 16 1.77 -9.52 7.07
CA ILE A 16 0.34 -9.69 7.31
C ILE A 16 -0.37 -10.21 6.06
N GLY A 17 -0.01 -9.72 4.86
CA GLY A 17 -0.57 -10.18 3.60
C GLY A 17 -0.34 -11.67 3.33
N TRP A 18 0.91 -12.13 3.48
CA TRP A 18 1.24 -13.54 3.32
C TRP A 18 0.55 -14.43 4.35
N LEU A 19 0.50 -14.01 5.62
CA LEU A 19 -0.17 -14.77 6.66
C LEU A 19 -1.68 -14.90 6.39
N ARG A 20 -2.33 -13.81 5.94
CA ARG A 20 -3.73 -13.81 5.55
C ARG A 20 -4.01 -14.82 4.44
N ALA A 21 -3.22 -14.77 3.36
CA ALA A 21 -3.36 -15.69 2.23
C ALA A 21 -3.15 -17.15 2.66
N ALA A 22 -2.16 -17.42 3.50
CA ALA A 22 -1.87 -18.76 4.02
C ALA A 22 -3.00 -19.31 4.92
N VAL A 23 -3.53 -18.50 5.84
CA VAL A 23 -4.60 -18.91 6.75
C VAL A 23 -5.91 -19.15 6.01
N LEU A 24 -6.31 -18.24 5.12
CA LEU A 24 -7.52 -18.41 4.31
C LEU A 24 -7.39 -19.61 3.37
N GLY A 25 -6.24 -19.77 2.71
CA GLY A 25 -5.99 -20.92 1.84
C GLY A 25 -6.00 -22.25 2.57
N ALA A 26 -5.44 -22.32 3.79
CA ALA A 26 -5.49 -23.52 4.62
C ALA A 26 -6.93 -23.85 5.05
N ASN A 27 -7.69 -22.85 5.49
CA ASN A 27 -9.09 -23.02 5.87
C ASN A 27 -9.94 -23.55 4.71
N ASP A 28 -9.85 -22.89 3.56
CA ASP A 28 -10.61 -23.26 2.38
C ASP A 28 -10.17 -24.62 1.84
N GLY A 29 -8.86 -24.91 1.87
CA GLY A 29 -8.31 -26.21 1.46
C GLY A 29 -8.83 -27.38 2.30
N ILE A 30 -8.90 -27.22 3.62
CA ILE A 30 -9.42 -28.27 4.52
C ILE A 30 -10.91 -28.50 4.26
N VAL A 31 -11.71 -27.44 4.27
CA VAL A 31 -13.18 -27.56 4.13
C VAL A 31 -13.53 -28.11 2.74
N SER A 32 -12.97 -27.54 1.68
CA SER A 32 -13.26 -27.97 0.31
C SER A 32 -12.83 -29.40 0.03
N THR A 33 -11.63 -29.81 0.45
CA THR A 33 -11.14 -31.18 0.23
C THR A 33 -11.95 -32.19 1.04
N ALA A 34 -12.28 -31.87 2.31
CA ALA A 34 -13.12 -32.74 3.13
C ALA A 34 -14.53 -32.89 2.55
N SER A 35 -15.18 -31.80 2.15
CA SER A 35 -16.50 -31.83 1.51
C SER A 35 -16.49 -32.63 0.20
N LEU A 36 -15.44 -32.47 -0.61
CA LEU A 36 -15.28 -33.22 -1.86
C LEU A 36 -15.10 -34.72 -1.59
N VAL A 37 -14.27 -35.10 -0.63
CA VAL A 37 -14.07 -36.50 -0.21
C VAL A 37 -15.37 -37.11 0.29
N VAL A 38 -16.09 -36.41 1.17
CA VAL A 38 -17.39 -36.85 1.70
C VAL A 38 -18.40 -37.04 0.56
N GLY A 39 -18.47 -36.09 -0.38
CA GLY A 39 -19.40 -36.16 -1.52
C GLY A 39 -19.10 -37.33 -2.46
N VAL A 40 -17.83 -37.56 -2.80
CA VAL A 40 -17.42 -38.69 -3.65
C VAL A 40 -17.62 -40.02 -2.94
N ALA A 41 -17.34 -40.10 -1.64
CA ALA A 41 -17.56 -41.31 -0.84
C ALA A 41 -19.05 -41.66 -0.72
N ALA A 42 -19.93 -40.65 -0.61
CA ALA A 42 -21.37 -40.84 -0.56
C ALA A 42 -21.96 -41.43 -1.86
N ALA A 43 -21.24 -41.31 -2.98
CA ALA A 43 -21.60 -41.92 -4.26
C ALA A 43 -21.13 -43.39 -4.39
N GLU A 44 -20.91 -44.09 -3.27
CA GLU A 44 -20.45 -45.49 -3.20
C GLU A 44 -19.13 -45.76 -3.95
N ALA A 45 -18.27 -44.74 -4.05
CA ALA A 45 -16.97 -44.86 -4.71
C ALA A 45 -15.99 -45.74 -3.90
N THR A 46 -15.14 -46.49 -4.61
CA THR A 46 -14.04 -47.24 -3.97
C THR A 46 -12.86 -46.33 -3.60
N ARG A 47 -11.95 -46.84 -2.77
CA ARG A 47 -10.84 -46.06 -2.19
C ARG A 47 -9.93 -45.38 -3.23
N GLY A 48 -9.67 -46.02 -4.36
CA GLY A 48 -8.81 -45.47 -5.42
C GLY A 48 -9.36 -44.16 -6.00
N PRO A 49 -10.59 -44.16 -6.56
CA PRO A 49 -11.27 -42.96 -7.03
C PRO A 49 -11.39 -41.84 -6.00
N ILE A 50 -11.66 -42.16 -4.73
CA ILE A 50 -11.72 -41.17 -3.63
C ILE A 50 -10.37 -40.46 -3.47
N LEU A 51 -9.26 -41.21 -3.41
CA LEU A 51 -7.91 -40.64 -3.24
C LEU A 51 -7.48 -39.81 -4.46
N LEU A 52 -7.84 -40.26 -5.66
CA LEU A 52 -7.58 -39.51 -6.89
C LEU A 52 -8.35 -38.18 -6.90
N ALA A 53 -9.63 -38.20 -6.56
CA ALA A 53 -10.46 -37.00 -6.48
C ALA A 53 -9.94 -36.03 -5.41
N ALA A 54 -9.58 -36.54 -4.23
CA ALA A 54 -9.02 -35.74 -3.14
C ALA A 54 -7.70 -35.05 -3.55
N GLY A 55 -6.77 -35.82 -4.14
CA GLY A 55 -5.48 -35.30 -4.59
C GLY A 55 -5.63 -34.28 -5.72
N ALA A 56 -6.48 -34.58 -6.72
CA ALA A 56 -6.75 -33.67 -7.82
C ALA A 56 -7.41 -32.37 -7.33
N GLY A 57 -8.41 -32.48 -6.45
CA GLY A 57 -9.11 -31.33 -5.86
C GLY A 57 -8.19 -30.45 -5.02
N LEU A 58 -7.30 -31.05 -4.22
CA LEU A 58 -6.30 -30.31 -3.43
C LEU A 58 -5.34 -29.53 -4.34
N VAL A 59 -4.79 -30.18 -5.37
CA VAL A 59 -3.85 -29.53 -6.30
C VAL A 59 -4.54 -28.42 -7.08
N ALA A 60 -5.72 -28.70 -7.63
CA ALA A 60 -6.50 -27.71 -8.38
C ALA A 60 -6.89 -26.51 -7.49
N GLY A 61 -7.35 -26.76 -6.26
CA GLY A 61 -7.70 -25.73 -5.29
C GLY A 61 -6.50 -24.86 -4.90
N ALA A 62 -5.36 -25.49 -4.57
CA ALA A 62 -4.14 -24.77 -4.23
C ALA A 62 -3.64 -23.89 -5.38
N MET A 63 -3.63 -24.42 -6.62
CA MET A 63 -3.24 -23.64 -7.80
C MET A 63 -4.20 -22.48 -8.06
N SER A 64 -5.51 -22.70 -7.94
CA SER A 64 -6.52 -21.65 -8.13
C SER A 64 -6.38 -20.52 -7.11
N MET A 65 -6.16 -20.84 -5.82
CA MET A 65 -5.98 -19.85 -4.77
C MET A 65 -4.67 -19.07 -4.95
N ALA A 66 -3.58 -19.75 -5.30
CA ALA A 66 -2.29 -19.11 -5.56
C ALA A 66 -2.36 -18.16 -6.76
N ALA A 67 -3.00 -18.59 -7.86
CA ALA A 67 -3.20 -17.75 -9.04
C ALA A 67 -4.09 -16.55 -8.72
N GLY A 68 -5.18 -16.74 -7.97
CA GLY A 68 -6.09 -15.67 -7.56
C GLY A 68 -5.40 -14.61 -6.70
N GLU A 69 -4.60 -15.01 -5.70
CA GLU A 69 -3.85 -14.08 -4.86
C GLU A 69 -2.78 -13.34 -5.68
N TYR A 70 -2.07 -14.03 -6.58
CA TYR A 70 -1.09 -13.40 -7.46
C TYR A 70 -1.72 -12.31 -8.34
N VAL A 71 -2.82 -12.64 -9.03
CA VAL A 71 -3.53 -11.68 -9.89
C VAL A 71 -4.07 -10.52 -9.06
N SER A 72 -4.60 -10.78 -7.87
CA SER A 72 -5.08 -9.74 -6.96
C SER A 72 -3.98 -8.76 -6.56
N VAL A 73 -2.83 -9.27 -6.08
CA VAL A 73 -1.69 -8.43 -5.67
C VAL A 73 -1.08 -7.71 -6.88
N ALA A 74 -0.96 -8.37 -8.03
CA ALA A 74 -0.47 -7.75 -9.25
C ALA A 74 -1.39 -6.60 -9.69
N SER A 75 -2.71 -6.81 -9.69
CA SER A 75 -3.67 -5.77 -10.07
C SER A 75 -3.67 -4.57 -9.12
N GLN A 76 -3.44 -4.79 -7.83
CA GLN A 76 -3.26 -3.71 -6.86
C GLN A 76 -1.98 -2.92 -7.16
N ALA A 77 -0.87 -3.61 -7.43
CA ALA A 77 0.39 -2.94 -7.76
C ALA A 77 0.29 -2.13 -9.06
N ASP A 78 -0.43 -2.65 -10.06
CA ASP A 78 -0.68 -1.95 -11.32
C ASP A 78 -1.53 -0.70 -11.11
N SER A 79 -2.60 -0.77 -10.30
CA SER A 79 -3.42 0.40 -9.94
C SER A 79 -2.61 1.44 -9.17
N GLU A 80 -1.82 1.03 -8.17
CA GLU A 80 -0.94 1.94 -7.41
C GLU A 80 0.08 2.63 -8.32
N ALA A 81 0.66 1.90 -9.27
CA ALA A 81 1.61 2.48 -10.23
C ALA A 81 0.93 3.48 -11.18
N ALA A 82 -0.30 3.19 -11.62
CA ALA A 82 -1.08 4.09 -12.46
C ALA A 82 -1.48 5.36 -11.70
N ASP A 83 -1.90 5.22 -10.45
CA ASP A 83 -2.22 6.35 -9.58
C ASP A 83 -0.98 7.22 -9.35
N LEU A 84 0.16 6.63 -8.98
CA LEU A 84 1.41 7.38 -8.81
C LEU A 84 1.85 8.14 -10.08
N ALA A 85 1.64 7.55 -11.26
CA ALA A 85 1.95 8.22 -12.52
C ALA A 85 1.03 9.43 -12.77
N ARG A 86 -0.26 9.29 -12.46
CA ARG A 86 -1.25 10.37 -12.56
C ARG A 86 -0.94 11.51 -11.58
N GLU A 87 -0.69 11.20 -10.32
CA GLU A 87 -0.32 12.19 -9.29
C GLU A 87 0.97 12.94 -9.66
N HIS A 88 1.95 12.26 -10.26
CA HIS A 88 3.17 12.90 -10.75
C HIS A 88 2.90 13.88 -11.90
N GLU A 89 2.01 13.54 -12.82
CA GLU A 89 1.58 14.45 -13.89
C GLU A 89 0.79 15.65 -13.34
N GLU A 90 -0.10 15.42 -12.37
CA GLU A 90 -0.87 16.48 -11.69
C GLU A 90 0.05 17.45 -10.93
N LEU A 91 1.07 16.94 -10.24
CA LEU A 91 2.11 17.76 -9.59
C LEU A 91 2.88 18.67 -10.57
N GLU A 92 3.14 18.20 -11.79
CA GLU A 92 3.86 18.98 -12.82
C GLU A 92 2.96 19.99 -13.54
N THR A 93 1.71 19.61 -13.80
CA THR A 93 0.78 20.37 -14.64
C THR A 93 -0.14 21.31 -13.86
N GLN A 94 -0.48 20.97 -12.61
CA GLN A 94 -1.48 21.64 -11.77
C GLN A 94 -0.98 21.87 -10.32
N PRO A 95 0.17 22.53 -10.12
CA PRO A 95 0.80 22.65 -8.80
C PRO A 95 0.00 23.48 -7.78
N GLU A 96 -0.82 24.43 -8.24
CA GLU A 96 -1.68 25.21 -7.33
C GLU A 96 -2.85 24.37 -6.80
N GLU A 97 -3.48 23.57 -7.64
CA GLU A 97 -4.60 22.68 -7.23
C GLU A 97 -4.11 21.59 -6.27
N GLU A 98 -2.95 21.00 -6.55
CA GLU A 98 -2.34 19.99 -5.68
C GLU A 98 -1.94 20.56 -4.31
N LEU A 99 -1.48 21.82 -4.27
CA LEU A 99 -1.22 22.52 -3.01
C LEU A 99 -2.51 22.73 -2.20
N GLU A 100 -3.62 23.06 -2.87
CA GLU A 100 -4.93 23.19 -2.23
C GLU A 100 -5.40 21.85 -1.67
N GLU A 101 -5.26 20.75 -2.42
CA GLU A 101 -5.58 19.39 -1.99
C GLU A 101 -4.77 18.98 -0.76
N MET A 102 -3.44 19.09 -0.82
CA MET A 102 -2.55 18.80 0.32
C MET A 102 -2.91 19.63 1.55
N THR A 103 -3.25 20.91 1.35
CA THR A 103 -3.68 21.80 2.44
C THR A 103 -4.99 21.33 3.06
N ALA A 104 -5.96 20.92 2.24
CA ALA A 104 -7.23 20.39 2.70
C ALA A 104 -7.06 19.09 3.51
N ILE A 105 -6.20 18.17 3.04
CA ILE A 105 -5.85 16.94 3.75
C ILE A 105 -5.21 17.25 5.11
N TYR A 106 -4.22 18.14 5.14
CA TYR A 106 -3.54 18.52 6.38
C TYR A 106 -4.49 19.16 7.40
N VAL A 107 -5.33 20.09 6.94
CA VAL A 107 -6.31 20.76 7.79
C VAL A 107 -7.31 19.76 8.33
N SER A 108 -7.94 18.96 7.46
CA SER A 108 -8.95 17.97 7.88
C SER A 108 -8.39 16.95 8.88
N GLY A 109 -7.16 16.47 8.70
CA GLY A 109 -6.46 15.61 9.65
C GLY A 109 -6.24 16.28 11.02
N ALA A 110 -5.87 17.56 11.04
CA ALA A 110 -5.70 18.32 12.28
C ALA A 110 -7.03 18.49 13.05
N TRP A 111 -8.13 18.75 12.33
CA TRP A 111 -9.48 18.83 12.91
C TRP A 111 -9.93 17.48 13.49
N ALA A 112 -9.72 16.38 12.76
CA ALA A 112 -10.04 15.04 13.24
C ALA A 112 -9.24 14.67 14.51
N GLY A 113 -8.00 15.16 14.63
CA GLY A 113 -7.14 15.00 15.81
C GLY A 113 -7.39 15.99 16.96
N GLY A 114 -8.35 16.92 16.84
CA GLY A 114 -8.68 17.90 17.89
C GLY A 114 -7.67 19.04 18.08
N ALA A 115 -6.74 19.23 17.14
CA ALA A 115 -5.73 20.28 17.19
C ALA A 115 -6.14 21.49 16.32
N SER A 116 -6.07 22.71 16.86
CA SER A 116 -6.33 23.91 16.06
C SER A 116 -5.17 24.18 15.09
N PRO A 117 -5.39 24.27 13.76
CA PRO A 117 -4.30 24.36 12.77
C PRO A 117 -3.54 25.69 12.78
N TRP A 118 -4.11 26.76 13.35
CA TRP A 118 -3.61 28.13 13.16
C TRP A 118 -2.31 28.46 13.92
N LYS A 119 -2.11 27.94 15.14
CA LYS A 119 -0.89 28.22 15.92
C LYS A 119 0.38 27.61 15.29
N PRO A 120 0.37 26.34 14.82
CA PRO A 120 1.47 25.78 14.05
C PRO A 120 1.74 26.55 12.76
N MET A 121 0.68 26.88 11.99
CA MET A 121 0.78 27.57 10.70
C MET A 121 1.54 28.90 10.84
N LEU A 122 1.12 29.77 11.75
CA LEU A 122 1.75 31.08 11.95
C LEU A 122 3.23 30.97 12.30
N ARG A 123 3.59 30.01 13.16
CA ARG A 123 4.98 29.81 13.55
C ARG A 123 5.82 29.40 12.35
N VAL A 124 5.33 28.48 11.52
CA VAL A 124 6.06 27.99 10.33
C VAL A 124 6.20 29.10 9.28
N THR A 125 5.12 29.80 8.95
CA THR A 125 5.16 30.88 7.95
C THR A 125 6.07 32.02 8.39
N PHE A 126 6.02 32.42 9.66
CA PHE A 126 6.87 33.50 10.18
C PHE A 126 8.36 33.14 10.13
N TRP A 127 8.75 31.99 10.69
CA TRP A 127 10.16 31.60 10.71
C TRP A 127 10.69 31.22 9.31
N GLY A 128 9.84 30.65 8.44
CA GLY A 128 10.18 30.35 7.06
C GLY A 128 10.43 31.60 6.22
N ALA A 129 9.55 32.59 6.29
CA ALA A 129 9.73 33.88 5.61
C ALA A 129 10.98 34.61 6.11
N LEU A 130 11.24 34.59 7.42
CA LEU A 130 12.46 35.16 8.00
C LEU A 130 13.72 34.46 7.48
N ALA A 131 13.73 33.13 7.40
CA ALA A 131 14.85 32.37 6.89
C ALA A 131 15.13 32.68 5.41
N LEU A 132 14.09 32.77 4.58
CA LEU A 132 14.21 33.17 3.17
C LEU A 132 14.76 34.60 3.03
N ALA A 133 14.26 35.55 3.83
CA ALA A 133 14.74 36.93 3.82
C ALA A 133 16.22 37.03 4.21
N VAL A 134 16.64 36.31 5.26
CA VAL A 134 18.06 36.26 5.67
C VAL A 134 18.93 35.65 4.57
N THR A 135 18.47 34.56 3.96
CA THR A 135 19.19 33.89 2.86
C THR A 135 19.36 34.81 1.66
N ALA A 136 18.31 35.54 1.26
CA ALA A 136 18.36 36.51 0.16
C ALA A 136 19.28 37.70 0.48
N MET A 137 19.29 38.17 1.73
CA MET A 137 20.13 39.28 2.17
C MET A 137 21.62 38.92 2.15
N ILE A 138 21.96 37.70 2.61
CA ILE A 138 23.30 37.14 2.52
C ILE A 138 23.72 37.00 1.05
N GLY A 139 22.86 36.45 0.19
CA GLY A 139 23.14 36.33 -1.25
C GLY A 139 23.47 37.69 -1.90
N LYS A 140 22.72 38.74 -1.58
CA LYS A 140 22.99 40.12 -2.04
C LYS A 140 24.30 40.69 -1.52
N LEU A 141 24.67 40.42 -0.27
CA LEU A 141 25.90 40.94 0.35
C LEU A 141 27.17 40.30 -0.21
N PHE A 142 27.10 39.04 -0.66
CA PHE A 142 28.25 38.30 -1.18
C PHE A 142 28.30 38.20 -2.71
N GLY A 143 27.41 38.89 -3.43
CA GLY A 143 27.43 38.97 -4.89
C GLY A 143 27.17 37.65 -5.63
N ALA A 144 26.64 36.64 -4.93
CA ALA A 144 26.25 35.37 -5.54
C ALA A 144 24.88 35.56 -6.22
N VAL A 145 24.91 36.07 -7.46
CA VAL A 145 23.77 35.98 -8.37
C VAL A 145 23.76 34.56 -8.94
N VAL A 146 22.85 33.74 -8.45
CA VAL A 146 22.24 32.64 -9.21
C VAL A 146 20.74 32.90 -9.19
#